data_AF-X1JS27-F1
#
_entry.id   AF-X1JS27-F1
#
_cell.length_a   1.000
_cell.length_b   1.000
_cell.length_c   1.000
_cell.angle_alpha   90.00
_cell.angle_beta   90.00
_cell.angle_gamma   90.00
#
_symmetry.space_group_name_H-M   'P 1'
#
loop_
_entity.id
_entity.type
_entity.pdbx_description
1 polymer ?
#
loop_
_entity_poly.entity_id
_entity_poly.type
_entity_poly.pdbx_seq_one_letter_code
_entity_poly.pdbx_strand_id
1 'polypeptide(L)'
;MITKQTHKIGDSKILMKELKEESVQFIVTSPPYFDIVNYGTADQIGYGQSLQEYLDDMQQIYTECFWVLDPGRRMCIVIADITRTKWSEGERNTGYLIPLTDYTTKICTSIGFQFLGRIIWNRVIAPKYMRNAMGSYPYPPNLWIKQEFDSILIYRKPGQPDLPPMKDRVGNEIPKKEWFEMVQPIWRILPRSNNTHPAAFPNELPRRLIKMFSLKGETVLDPFLGSGTTLEECRKLDRNGI
;
A
#
# COMPACT_ATOMS: atom_id res chain seq x y z
N MET A 1 1.78 0.40 27.48
CA MET A 1 2.24 1.77 27.15
C MET A 1 1.04 2.52 26.57
N ILE A 2 0.82 3.81 26.86
CA ILE A 2 -0.28 4.55 26.24
C ILE A 2 0.23 5.12 24.91
N THR A 3 -0.24 4.56 23.78
CA THR A 3 0.05 5.06 22.42
C THR A 3 -0.96 6.12 22.00
N LYS A 4 -0.53 7.09 21.19
CA LYS A 4 -1.41 8.09 20.57
C LYS A 4 -1.80 7.65 19.15
N GLN A 5 -3.10 7.63 18.86
CA GLN A 5 -3.64 7.47 17.51
C GLN A 5 -4.29 8.79 17.11
N THR A 6 -3.78 9.42 16.05
CA THR A 6 -4.27 10.71 15.54
C THR A 6 -4.94 10.45 14.21
N HIS A 7 -6.17 10.92 14.04
CA HIS A 7 -6.88 10.86 12.76
C HIS A 7 -7.23 12.28 12.34
N LYS A 8 -6.82 12.68 11.13
CA LYS A 8 -7.13 13.97 10.52
C LYS A 8 -8.00 13.74 9.29
N ILE A 9 -9.06 14.53 9.15
CA ILE A 9 -9.99 14.46 8.02
C ILE A 9 -9.68 15.64 7.10
N GLY A 10 -9.31 15.36 5.84
CA GLY A 10 -8.99 16.37 4.84
C GLY A 10 -8.10 15.81 3.73
N ASP A 11 -7.65 16.70 2.84
CA ASP A 11 -6.72 16.35 1.76
C ASP A 11 -5.31 16.12 2.33
N SER A 12 -4.76 14.94 2.09
CA SER A 12 -3.40 14.56 2.49
C SER A 12 -2.33 15.50 1.94
N LYS A 13 -2.53 16.08 0.75
CA LYS A 13 -1.61 17.10 0.18
C LYS A 13 -1.49 18.35 1.05
N ILE A 14 -2.51 18.65 1.85
CA ILE A 14 -2.55 19.79 2.77
C ILE A 14 -2.10 19.34 4.15
N LEU A 15 -2.72 18.28 4.69
CA LEU A 15 -2.53 17.85 6.07
C LEU A 15 -1.11 17.36 6.36
N MET A 16 -0.42 16.78 5.38
CA MET A 16 0.94 16.29 5.56
C MET A 16 1.95 17.43 5.77
N LYS A 17 1.68 18.64 5.28
CA LYS A 17 2.54 19.82 5.47
C LYS A 17 2.56 20.33 6.91
N GLU A 18 1.63 19.86 7.74
CA GLU A 18 1.61 20.15 9.18
C GLU A 18 2.53 19.21 9.98
N LEU A 19 3.00 18.13 9.37
CA LEU A 19 3.92 17.20 10.01
C LEU A 19 5.34 17.77 9.94
N LYS A 20 6.11 17.51 10.99
CA LYS A 20 7.53 17.87 10.99
C LYS A 20 8.27 16.95 10.03
N GLU A 21 9.28 17.49 9.35
CA GLU A 21 10.28 16.66 8.67
C GLU A 21 10.90 15.66 9.66
N GLU A 22 11.22 14.46 9.16
CA GLU A 22 11.91 13.41 9.95
C GLU A 22 11.23 13.18 11.32
N SER A 23 9.94 12.91 11.29
CA SER A 23 9.11 12.68 12.47
C SER A 23 8.38 11.33 12.47
N VAL A 24 8.48 10.58 11.37
CA VAL A 24 7.81 9.29 11.15
C VAL A 24 8.85 8.20 10.91
N GLN A 25 8.70 7.05 11.57
CA GLN A 25 9.67 5.96 11.48
C GLN A 25 9.24 4.85 10.51
N PHE A 26 7.97 4.82 10.10
CA PHE A 26 7.47 3.87 9.12
C PHE A 26 6.21 4.41 8.41
N ILE A 27 6.09 4.20 7.11
CA ILE A 27 4.88 4.52 6.33
C ILE A 27 4.32 3.23 5.74
N VAL A 28 3.03 2.98 5.93
CA VAL A 28 2.30 1.92 5.23
C VAL A 28 0.96 2.47 4.76
N THR A 29 0.66 2.27 3.49
CA THR A 29 -0.56 2.83 2.91
C THR A 29 -1.02 2.06 1.67
N SER A 30 -2.25 2.36 1.24
CA SER A 30 -2.82 1.91 -0.03
C SER A 30 -3.50 3.10 -0.68
N PRO A 31 -2.94 3.71 -1.73
CA PRO A 31 -3.56 4.84 -2.39
C PRO A 31 -4.94 4.46 -2.94
N PRO A 32 -5.85 5.43 -3.13
CA PRO A 32 -7.05 5.18 -3.92
C PRO A 32 -6.63 4.73 -5.32
N TYR A 33 -7.15 3.59 -5.77
CA TYR A 33 -6.77 3.01 -7.06
C TYR A 33 -7.40 3.81 -8.19
N PHE A 34 -6.59 4.09 -9.22
CA PHE A 34 -6.97 4.96 -10.32
C PHE A 34 -8.28 4.56 -11.00
N ASP A 35 -9.30 5.36 -10.73
CA ASP A 35 -10.63 5.38 -11.34
C ASP A 35 -11.31 4.00 -11.29
N ILE A 36 -11.28 3.40 -10.09
CA ILE A 36 -12.01 2.18 -9.74
C ILE A 36 -13.17 2.45 -8.78
N VAL A 37 -12.96 3.26 -7.73
CA VAL A 37 -13.91 3.44 -6.64
C VAL A 37 -14.29 4.91 -6.51
N ASN A 38 -15.59 5.20 -6.47
CA ASN A 38 -16.12 6.50 -6.10
C ASN A 38 -16.45 6.50 -4.60
N TYR A 39 -15.70 7.26 -3.81
CA TYR A 39 -15.90 7.46 -2.37
C TYR A 39 -16.94 8.54 -2.03
N GLY A 40 -17.54 9.19 -3.03
CA GLY A 40 -18.66 10.11 -2.86
C GLY A 40 -18.27 11.55 -2.51
N THR A 41 -17.00 11.93 -2.66
CA THR A 41 -16.52 13.31 -2.46
C THR A 41 -16.02 13.90 -3.78
N ALA A 42 -16.34 15.19 -4.02
CA ALA A 42 -16.04 15.86 -5.29
C ALA A 42 -14.52 15.95 -5.56
N ASP A 43 -13.74 16.21 -4.51
CA ASP A 43 -12.28 16.40 -4.59
C ASP A 43 -11.49 15.12 -4.28
N GLN A 44 -12.09 13.93 -4.45
CA GLN A 44 -11.37 12.68 -4.23
C GLN A 44 -10.26 12.47 -5.26
N ILE A 45 -9.13 11.93 -4.80
CA ILE A 45 -8.08 11.45 -5.68
C ILE A 45 -8.44 10.05 -6.17
N GLY A 46 -8.21 9.78 -7.44
CA GLY A 46 -8.38 8.46 -8.05
C GLY A 46 -9.79 8.15 -8.55
N TYR A 47 -10.65 9.15 -8.81
CA TYR A 47 -11.91 8.94 -9.52
C TYR A 47 -12.25 10.15 -10.42
N GLY A 48 -12.58 9.91 -11.68
CA GLY A 48 -12.88 10.99 -12.63
C GLY A 48 -11.69 11.83 -13.09
N GLN A 49 -10.48 11.55 -12.61
CA GLN A 49 -9.23 12.18 -13.05
C GLN A 49 -8.70 11.51 -14.33
N SER A 50 -7.94 12.25 -15.12
CA SER A 50 -7.02 11.63 -16.08
C SER A 50 -5.91 10.88 -15.34
N LEU A 51 -5.27 9.91 -16.03
CA LEU A 51 -4.17 9.16 -15.43
C LEU A 51 -3.02 10.09 -15.02
N GLN A 52 -2.73 11.13 -15.81
CA GLN A 52 -1.64 12.06 -15.51
C GLN A 52 -1.94 12.88 -14.24
N GLU A 53 -3.15 13.44 -14.11
CA GLU A 53 -3.55 14.19 -12.91
C GLU A 53 -3.46 13.33 -11.64
N TYR A 54 -3.89 12.07 -11.72
CA TYR A 54 -3.75 11.12 -10.62
C TYR A 54 -2.27 10.89 -10.24
N LEU A 55 -1.40 10.70 -11.23
CA LEU A 55 0.04 10.48 -10.99
C LEU A 55 0.71 11.73 -10.40
N ASP A 56 0.30 12.92 -10.82
CA ASP A 56 0.80 14.20 -10.30
C ASP A 56 0.40 14.39 -8.81
N ASP A 57 -0.84 14.02 -8.46
CA ASP A 57 -1.30 14.02 -7.06
C ASP A 57 -0.53 13.00 -6.20
N MET A 58 -0.31 11.78 -6.74
CA MET A 58 0.51 10.77 -6.07
C MET A 58 1.94 11.25 -5.85
N GLN A 59 2.54 11.92 -6.84
CA GLN A 59 3.89 12.49 -6.72
C GLN A 59 3.97 13.53 -5.60
N GLN A 60 2.98 14.41 -5.47
CA GLN A 60 2.94 15.40 -4.38
C GLN A 60 2.90 14.71 -3.02
N ILE A 61 2.00 13.75 -2.82
CA ILE A 61 1.84 13.04 -1.55
C ILE A 61 3.08 12.21 -1.20
N TYR A 62 3.66 11.50 -2.18
CA TYR A 62 4.87 10.72 -1.96
C TYR A 62 6.10 11.60 -1.70
N THR A 63 6.11 12.85 -2.20
CA THR A 63 7.16 13.82 -1.86
C THR A 63 7.06 14.20 -0.39
N GLU A 64 5.86 14.51 0.11
CA GLU A 64 5.67 14.77 1.55
C GLU A 64 6.02 13.53 2.40
N CYS A 65 5.70 12.32 1.91
CA CYS A 65 6.10 11.08 2.58
C CYS A 65 7.63 10.97 2.71
N PHE A 66 8.39 11.43 1.72
CA PHE A 66 9.85 11.43 1.77
C PHE A 66 10.39 12.38 2.84
N TRP A 67 9.80 13.57 2.97
CA TRP A 67 10.25 14.58 3.93
C TRP A 67 9.95 14.20 5.37
N VAL A 68 8.75 13.71 5.66
CA VAL A 68 8.34 13.35 7.03
C VAL A 68 8.98 12.07 7.53
N LEU A 69 9.45 11.19 6.64
CA LEU A 69 10.08 9.92 7.02
C LEU A 69 11.53 10.14 7.46
N ASP A 70 11.93 9.50 8.55
CA ASP A 70 13.32 9.53 9.00
C ASP A 70 14.28 8.88 7.98
N PRO A 71 15.54 9.35 7.88
CA PRO A 71 16.57 8.72 7.08
C PRO A 71 16.74 7.23 7.42
N GLY A 72 16.97 6.40 6.40
CA GLY A 72 17.16 4.95 6.57
C GLY A 72 15.89 4.15 6.90
N ARG A 73 14.75 4.81 7.13
CA ARG A 73 13.45 4.17 7.36
C ARG A 73 12.73 3.83 6.07
N ARG A 74 11.61 3.11 6.19
CA ARG A 74 10.92 2.46 5.08
C ARG A 74 9.51 2.98 4.85
N MET A 75 9.10 2.94 3.60
CA MET A 75 7.74 3.16 3.14
C MET A 75 7.26 1.93 2.37
N CYS A 76 6.06 1.45 2.69
CA CYS A 76 5.40 0.36 2.01
C CYS A 76 4.09 0.85 1.36
N ILE A 77 3.93 0.61 0.05
CA ILE A 77 2.73 0.99 -0.70
C ILE A 77 2.06 -0.28 -1.23
N VAL A 78 0.81 -0.52 -0.82
CA VAL A 78 -0.02 -1.61 -1.31
C VAL A 78 -0.78 -1.13 -2.55
N ILE A 79 -0.43 -1.63 -3.73
CA ILE A 79 -1.02 -1.19 -4.99
C ILE A 79 -1.10 -2.34 -6.01
N ALA A 80 -2.12 -2.30 -6.88
CA ALA A 80 -2.34 -3.26 -7.94
C ALA A 80 -2.26 -2.59 -9.32
N ASP A 81 -1.87 -3.36 -10.33
CA ASP A 81 -2.07 -2.93 -11.71
C ASP A 81 -3.56 -3.04 -12.07
N ILE A 82 -4.06 -2.08 -12.83
CA ILE A 82 -5.49 -1.94 -13.10
C ILE A 82 -5.82 -2.50 -14.47
N THR A 83 -6.74 -3.46 -14.51
CA THR A 83 -7.28 -3.94 -15.79
C THR A 83 -8.33 -2.96 -16.29
N ARG A 84 -8.15 -2.43 -17.50
CA ARG A 84 -9.15 -1.63 -18.20
C ARG A 84 -9.68 -2.42 -19.37
N THR A 85 -11.00 -2.58 -19.42
CA THR A 85 -11.71 -3.15 -20.55
C THR A 85 -12.49 -2.05 -21.24
N LYS A 86 -12.27 -1.86 -22.54
CA LYS A 86 -13.17 -1.05 -23.37
C LYS A 86 -14.23 -1.96 -23.95
N TRP A 87 -15.48 -1.63 -23.63
CA TRP A 87 -16.67 -2.20 -24.26
C TRP A 87 -17.21 -1.14 -25.23
N SER A 88 -17.33 -1.51 -26.50
CA SER A 88 -17.95 -0.73 -27.55
C SER A 88 -18.91 -1.64 -28.30
N GLU A 89 -20.15 -1.20 -28.49
CA GLU A 89 -21.16 -1.96 -29.21
C GLU A 89 -20.67 -2.23 -30.65
N GLY A 90 -20.56 -3.51 -31.03
CA GLY A 90 -20.05 -3.92 -32.34
C GLY A 90 -18.53 -4.06 -32.46
N GLU A 91 -17.75 -3.72 -31.43
CA GLU A 91 -16.29 -3.91 -31.41
C GLU A 91 -15.88 -5.11 -30.54
N ARG A 92 -14.69 -5.68 -30.81
CA ARG A 92 -14.11 -6.69 -29.93
C ARG A 92 -13.70 -6.03 -28.62
N ASN A 93 -14.08 -6.64 -27.49
CA ASN A 93 -13.56 -6.25 -26.18
C ASN A 93 -12.04 -6.25 -26.20
N THR A 94 -11.46 -5.08 -26.00
CA THR A 94 -10.01 -4.91 -25.82
C THR A 94 -9.74 -4.61 -24.35
N GLY A 95 -8.83 -5.38 -23.78
CA GLY A 95 -8.35 -5.21 -22.41
C GLY A 95 -6.89 -4.81 -22.42
N TYR A 96 -6.50 -3.90 -21.54
CA TYR A 96 -5.09 -3.63 -21.26
C TYR A 96 -4.89 -3.38 -19.76
N LEU A 97 -3.64 -3.50 -19.31
CA LEU A 97 -3.26 -3.19 -17.93
C LEU A 97 -2.66 -1.78 -17.88
N ILE A 98 -3.08 -1.01 -16.88
CA ILE A 98 -2.40 0.20 -16.44
C ILE A 98 -1.38 -0.23 -15.37
N PRO A 99 -0.06 -0.13 -15.62
CA PRO A 99 0.97 -0.61 -14.72
C PRO A 99 1.22 0.40 -13.58
N LEU A 100 0.24 0.58 -12.71
CA LEU A 100 0.35 1.52 -11.58
C LEU A 100 1.52 1.18 -10.66
N THR A 101 1.91 -0.10 -10.56
CA THR A 101 3.09 -0.50 -9.78
C THR A 101 4.38 0.10 -10.34
N ASP A 102 4.51 0.15 -11.68
CA ASP A 102 5.68 0.70 -12.36
C ASP A 102 5.70 2.23 -12.31
N TYR A 103 4.55 2.88 -12.53
CA TYR A 103 4.45 4.34 -12.37
C TYR A 103 4.77 4.78 -10.94
N THR A 104 4.24 4.08 -9.94
CA THR A 104 4.54 4.35 -8.53
C THR A 104 6.03 4.19 -8.25
N THR A 105 6.66 3.12 -8.74
CA THR A 105 8.09 2.89 -8.57
C THR A 105 8.92 4.01 -9.22
N LYS A 106 8.55 4.45 -10.42
CA LYS A 106 9.20 5.56 -11.11
C LYS A 106 9.07 6.87 -10.34
N ILE A 107 7.88 7.19 -9.84
CA ILE A 107 7.64 8.38 -9.01
C ILE A 107 8.51 8.34 -7.75
N CYS A 108 8.40 7.30 -6.93
CA CYS A 108 9.15 7.20 -5.68
C CYS A 108 10.67 7.26 -5.89
N THR A 109 11.19 6.59 -6.92
CA THR A 109 12.64 6.62 -7.21
C THR A 109 13.10 7.98 -7.73
N SER A 110 12.27 8.71 -8.50
CA SER A 110 12.57 10.08 -8.92
C SER A 110 12.59 11.10 -7.76
N ILE A 111 11.78 10.86 -6.72
CA ILE A 111 11.78 11.67 -5.48
C ILE A 111 13.06 11.45 -4.66
N GLY A 112 13.68 10.27 -4.76
CA GLY A 112 14.92 9.94 -4.06
C GLY A 112 14.83 8.67 -3.19
N PHE A 113 13.69 7.98 -3.14
CA PHE A 113 13.60 6.69 -2.48
C PHE A 113 14.41 5.61 -3.20
N GLN A 114 14.99 4.68 -2.44
CA GLN A 114 15.59 3.47 -2.95
C GLN A 114 14.57 2.34 -2.97
N PHE A 115 14.31 1.76 -4.14
CA PHE A 115 13.45 0.58 -4.25
C PHE A 115 14.19 -0.66 -3.73
N LEU A 116 13.59 -1.37 -2.77
CA LEU A 116 14.15 -2.57 -2.15
C LEU A 116 13.56 -3.87 -2.71
N GLY A 117 12.43 -3.78 -3.42
CA GLY A 117 11.72 -4.93 -3.94
C GLY A 117 10.22 -4.86 -3.66
N ARG A 118 9.54 -5.97 -3.91
CA ARG A 118 8.09 -6.10 -3.69
C ARG A 118 7.73 -7.45 -3.08
N ILE A 119 6.69 -7.46 -2.26
CA ILE A 119 5.99 -8.68 -1.86
C ILE A 119 4.74 -8.81 -2.71
N ILE A 120 4.47 -10.02 -3.22
CA ILE A 120 3.24 -10.34 -3.94
C ILE A 120 2.20 -10.78 -2.91
N TRP A 121 1.19 -9.93 -2.69
CA TRP A 121 0.02 -10.31 -1.91
C TRP A 121 -0.97 -11.06 -2.81
N ASN A 122 -0.96 -12.39 -2.71
CA ASN A 122 -1.87 -13.25 -3.42
C ASN A 122 -3.18 -13.37 -2.62
N ARG A 123 -4.27 -12.88 -3.21
CA ARG A 123 -5.60 -12.81 -2.59
C ARG A 123 -6.38 -14.13 -2.64
N VAL A 124 -5.83 -15.17 -3.27
CA VAL A 124 -6.56 -16.37 -3.67
C VAL A 124 -6.03 -17.64 -2.99
N ILE A 125 -6.96 -18.48 -2.54
CA ILE A 125 -6.71 -19.88 -2.18
C ILE A 125 -7.27 -20.78 -3.29
N ALA A 126 -6.50 -20.92 -4.39
CA ALA A 126 -6.70 -21.90 -5.48
C ALA A 126 -8.17 -22.07 -6.03
N PRO A 127 -8.44 -23.03 -6.94
CA PRO A 127 -9.07 -22.81 -8.25
C PRO A 127 -10.60 -22.59 -8.26
N LYS A 128 -11.26 -22.41 -7.11
CA LYS A 128 -12.72 -22.26 -7.02
C LYS A 128 -13.26 -21.00 -7.72
N TYR A 129 -12.38 -20.08 -8.13
CA TYR A 129 -12.70 -18.79 -8.76
C TYR A 129 -12.22 -18.64 -10.22
N MET A 130 -11.90 -19.75 -10.92
CA MET A 130 -11.69 -19.73 -12.37
C MET A 130 -12.95 -19.34 -13.19
N ARG A 131 -14.08 -19.01 -12.54
CA ARG A 131 -15.38 -18.67 -13.17
C ARG A 131 -15.39 -17.46 -14.11
N ASN A 132 -14.27 -16.75 -14.31
CA ASN A 132 -14.17 -15.57 -15.17
C ASN A 132 -12.84 -15.52 -15.96
N ALA A 133 -12.33 -16.67 -16.44
CA ALA A 133 -11.18 -16.66 -17.34
C ALA A 133 -11.53 -15.90 -18.63
N MET A 134 -10.65 -15.00 -19.06
CA MET A 134 -10.82 -14.20 -20.27
C MET A 134 -9.87 -14.68 -21.36
N GLY A 135 -10.15 -14.29 -22.60
CA GLY A 135 -9.34 -14.65 -23.75
C GLY A 135 -9.82 -15.90 -24.48
N SER A 136 -9.00 -16.39 -25.40
CA SER A 136 -9.34 -17.50 -26.27
C SER A 136 -9.40 -18.84 -25.51
N TYR A 137 -10.52 -19.55 -25.65
CA TYR A 137 -10.73 -20.90 -25.15
C TYR A 137 -11.66 -21.67 -26.10
N PRO A 138 -11.45 -22.98 -26.34
CA PRO A 138 -10.31 -23.79 -25.89
C PRO A 138 -9.07 -23.58 -26.75
N TYR A 139 -9.19 -22.90 -27.88
CA TYR A 139 -8.11 -22.78 -28.86
C TYR A 139 -7.33 -21.45 -28.69
N PRO A 140 -6.00 -21.47 -28.71
CA PRO A 140 -5.14 -20.27 -28.74
C PRO A 140 -5.44 -19.37 -29.96
N PRO A 141 -4.99 -18.09 -30.00
CA PRO A 141 -3.77 -17.56 -29.34
C PRO A 141 -3.94 -16.52 -28.23
N ASN A 142 -5.14 -16.00 -27.94
CA ASN A 142 -5.28 -14.82 -27.09
C ASN A 142 -5.75 -15.15 -25.66
N LEU A 143 -5.02 -16.00 -24.93
CA LEU A 143 -5.33 -16.27 -23.52
C LEU A 143 -5.03 -15.01 -22.67
N TRP A 144 -5.90 -14.72 -21.70
CA TRP A 144 -5.68 -13.59 -20.78
C TRP A 144 -5.09 -14.05 -19.45
N ILE A 145 -3.99 -13.42 -19.03
CA ILE A 145 -3.37 -13.67 -17.73
C ILE A 145 -4.11 -12.84 -16.67
N LYS A 146 -4.72 -13.53 -15.70
CA LYS A 146 -5.39 -12.85 -14.60
C LYS A 146 -4.39 -12.35 -13.56
N GLN A 147 -4.47 -11.06 -13.24
CA GLN A 147 -3.71 -10.44 -12.15
C GLN A 147 -4.50 -10.56 -10.83
N GLU A 148 -4.40 -11.72 -10.17
CA GLU A 148 -5.10 -12.00 -8.90
C GLU A 148 -4.25 -11.69 -7.66
N PHE A 149 -3.38 -10.68 -7.76
CA PHE A 149 -2.50 -10.24 -6.69
C PHE A 149 -2.38 -8.72 -6.68
N ASP A 150 -2.06 -8.19 -5.50
CA ASP A 150 -1.60 -6.82 -5.33
C ASP A 150 -0.11 -6.85 -4.94
N SER A 151 0.61 -5.77 -5.19
CA SER A 151 2.01 -5.63 -4.82
C SER A 151 2.14 -4.77 -3.57
N ILE A 152 2.98 -5.20 -2.63
CA ILE A 152 3.48 -4.36 -1.53
C ILE A 152 4.86 -3.88 -1.96
N LEU A 153 4.94 -2.67 -2.49
CA LEU A 153 6.18 -2.05 -2.93
C LEU A 153 6.93 -1.53 -1.71
N ILE A 154 8.23 -1.86 -1.60
CA ILE A 154 9.05 -1.52 -0.44
C ILE A 154 10.13 -0.53 -0.85
N TYR A 155 10.15 0.60 -0.17
CA TYR A 155 11.09 1.69 -0.40
C TYR A 155 11.86 2.03 0.88
N ARG A 156 13.04 2.63 0.71
CA ARG A 156 13.86 3.19 1.79
C ARG A 156 14.27 4.63 1.47
N LYS A 157 14.13 5.55 2.43
CA LYS A 157 14.77 6.88 2.35
C LYS A 157 16.28 6.70 2.58
N PRO A 158 17.16 7.19 1.70
CA PRO A 158 18.60 7.13 1.93
C PRO A 158 19.01 7.74 3.29
N GLY A 159 20.12 7.26 3.84
CA GLY A 159 20.67 7.73 5.12
C GLY A 159 20.68 6.66 6.21
N GLN A 160 21.19 7.05 7.37
CA GLN A 160 21.37 6.18 8.52
C GLN A 160 20.19 6.36 9.47
N PRO A 161 19.48 5.29 9.86
CA PRO A 161 18.40 5.40 10.83
C PRO A 161 18.97 5.62 12.22
N ASP A 162 18.42 6.58 12.96
CA ASP A 162 18.62 6.68 14.40
C ASP A 162 17.80 5.56 15.08
N LEU A 163 18.51 4.55 15.56
CA LEU A 163 17.91 3.38 16.19
C LEU A 163 18.62 3.12 17.51
N PRO A 164 17.87 2.77 18.57
CA PRO A 164 18.48 2.34 19.81
C PRO A 164 19.31 1.05 19.58
N PRO A 165 20.34 0.81 20.42
CA PRO A 165 21.11 -0.43 20.41
C PRO A 165 20.20 -1.66 20.48
N MET A 166 20.63 -2.80 19.90
CA MET A 166 19.77 -3.99 19.80
C MET A 166 19.26 -4.49 21.16
N LYS A 167 20.11 -4.39 22.21
CA LYS A 167 19.76 -4.74 23.60
C LYS A 167 18.60 -3.92 24.18
N ASP A 168 18.34 -2.73 23.63
CA ASP A 168 17.32 -1.80 24.10
C ASP A 168 16.02 -1.90 23.27
N ARG A 169 15.96 -2.83 22.31
CA ARG A 169 14.77 -3.08 21.47
C ARG A 169 13.83 -4.14 22.03
N VAL A 170 14.02 -4.54 23.30
CA VAL A 170 13.23 -5.56 23.99
C VAL A 170 11.73 -5.29 23.83
N GLY A 171 10.95 -6.34 23.60
CA GLY A 171 9.51 -6.27 23.33
C GLY A 171 9.15 -6.11 21.85
N ASN A 172 10.13 -6.05 20.93
CA ASN A 172 9.94 -6.07 19.48
C ASN A 172 10.30 -7.40 18.83
N GLU A 173 10.47 -8.45 19.63
CA GLU A 173 10.87 -9.77 19.15
C GLU A 173 9.81 -10.34 18.21
N ILE A 174 10.27 -10.90 17.09
CA ILE A 174 9.45 -11.67 16.17
C ILE A 174 9.85 -13.14 16.34
N PRO A 175 8.94 -14.03 16.80
CA PRO A 175 9.20 -15.45 16.87
C PRO A 175 9.75 -15.98 15.53
N LYS A 176 10.74 -16.88 15.59
CA LYS A 176 11.46 -17.37 14.40
C LYS A 176 10.53 -17.88 13.30
N LYS A 177 9.46 -18.59 13.66
CA LYS A 177 8.44 -19.07 12.72
C LYS A 177 7.75 -17.91 11.98
N GLU A 178 7.29 -16.91 12.73
CA GLU A 178 6.64 -15.73 12.19
C GLU A 178 7.61 -14.92 11.31
N TRP A 179 8.88 -14.80 11.72
CA TRP A 179 9.91 -14.16 10.91
C TRP A 179 10.07 -14.84 9.55
N PHE A 180 10.16 -16.18 9.53
CA PHE A 180 10.25 -16.93 8.27
C PHE A 180 9.05 -16.72 7.36
N GLU A 181 7.84 -16.64 7.92
CA GLU A 181 6.60 -16.36 7.17
C GLU A 181 6.57 -14.93 6.61
N MET A 182 7.09 -13.96 7.36
CA MET A 182 7.13 -12.55 6.96
C MET A 182 8.15 -12.26 5.86
N VAL A 183 9.31 -12.93 5.85
CA VAL A 183 10.34 -12.70 4.83
C VAL A 183 10.05 -13.39 3.48
N GLN A 184 8.94 -14.13 3.37
CA GLN A 184 8.55 -14.73 2.10
C GLN A 184 8.14 -13.67 1.08
N PRO A 185 8.51 -13.83 -0.20
CA PRO A 185 8.16 -12.88 -1.27
C PRO A 185 6.69 -12.96 -1.70
N ILE A 186 5.97 -14.02 -1.31
CA ILE A 186 4.56 -14.22 -1.64
C ILE A 186 3.77 -14.42 -0.35
N TRP A 187 2.83 -13.53 -0.08
CA TRP A 187 1.94 -13.62 1.06
C TRP A 187 0.55 -14.05 0.59
N ARG A 188 0.04 -15.15 1.14
CA ARG A 188 -1.31 -15.66 0.85
C ARG A 188 -2.22 -15.26 2.00
N ILE A 189 -2.89 -14.13 1.85
CA ILE A 189 -3.76 -13.55 2.89
C ILE A 189 -5.10 -13.26 2.23
N LEU A 190 -6.18 -13.72 2.82
CA LEU A 190 -7.51 -13.48 2.29
C LEU A 190 -7.91 -12.01 2.49
N PRO A 191 -8.63 -11.40 1.52
CA PRO A 191 -9.26 -10.10 1.72
C PRO A 191 -10.21 -10.12 2.92
N ARG A 192 -10.42 -8.95 3.52
CA ARG A 192 -11.37 -8.79 4.63
C ARG A 192 -12.80 -8.99 4.13
N SER A 193 -13.59 -9.82 4.83
CA SER A 193 -15.03 -10.00 4.59
C SER A 193 -15.85 -8.94 5.33
N ASN A 194 -17.01 -8.55 4.79
CA ASN A 194 -17.97 -7.60 5.38
C ASN A 194 -17.40 -6.20 5.67
N ASN A 195 -16.81 -5.56 4.65
CA ASN A 195 -16.31 -4.20 4.81
C ASN A 195 -17.42 -3.16 4.66
N THR A 196 -17.50 -2.21 5.59
CA THR A 196 -18.22 -0.94 5.40
C THR A 196 -17.48 0.00 4.44
N HIS A 197 -16.15 -0.16 4.31
CA HIS A 197 -15.31 0.58 3.38
C HIS A 197 -14.94 -0.29 2.15
N PRO A 198 -15.19 0.16 0.92
CA PRO A 198 -15.13 -0.72 -0.27
C PRO A 198 -13.75 -1.31 -0.58
N ALA A 199 -12.66 -0.66 -0.14
CA ALA A 199 -11.29 -1.01 -0.53
C ALA A 199 -10.30 -1.08 0.64
N ALA A 200 -10.67 -1.70 1.77
CA ALA A 200 -9.76 -1.88 2.90
C ALA A 200 -8.90 -3.16 2.75
N PHE A 201 -7.58 -3.05 2.94
CA PHE A 201 -6.72 -4.23 3.08
C PHE A 201 -6.98 -4.98 4.40
N PRO A 202 -6.73 -6.30 4.47
CA PRO A 202 -6.90 -7.06 5.70
C PRO A 202 -5.88 -6.64 6.76
N ASN A 203 -6.29 -6.63 8.04
CA ASN A 203 -5.48 -6.24 9.20
C ASN A 203 -4.10 -6.92 9.26
N GLU A 204 -3.98 -8.13 8.74
CA GLU A 204 -2.73 -8.88 8.75
C GLU A 204 -1.62 -8.19 7.94
N LEU A 205 -1.93 -7.49 6.85
CA LEU A 205 -0.93 -6.80 6.03
C LEU A 205 -0.20 -5.69 6.81
N PRO A 206 -0.87 -4.62 7.30
CA PRO A 206 -0.21 -3.58 8.06
C PRO A 206 0.39 -4.14 9.35
N ARG A 207 -0.24 -5.13 10.01
CA ARG A 207 0.34 -5.77 11.21
C ARG A 207 1.73 -6.33 10.95
N ARG A 208 1.89 -7.11 9.87
CA ARG A 208 3.19 -7.70 9.52
C ARG A 208 4.21 -6.60 9.22
N LEU A 209 3.83 -5.63 8.39
CA LEU A 209 4.74 -4.56 7.96
C LEU A 209 5.17 -3.65 9.13
N ILE A 210 4.24 -3.29 10.03
CA ILE A 210 4.55 -2.51 11.25
C ILE A 210 5.55 -3.27 12.13
N LYS A 211 5.35 -4.57 12.35
CA LYS A 211 6.30 -5.38 13.13
C LYS A 211 7.68 -5.45 12.47
N MET A 212 7.73 -5.54 11.14
CA MET A 212 8.98 -5.66 10.39
C MET A 212 9.79 -4.36 10.38
N PHE A 213 9.12 -3.20 10.38
CA PHE A 213 9.74 -1.94 10.00
C PHE A 213 9.62 -0.79 11.01
N SER A 214 9.00 -1.01 12.17
CA SER A 214 9.03 -0.07 13.29
C SER A 214 9.27 -0.75 14.64
N LEU A 215 9.61 0.04 15.65
CA LEU A 215 9.74 -0.35 17.05
C LEU A 215 8.55 0.17 17.87
N LYS A 216 8.30 -0.45 19.03
CA LYS A 216 7.32 0.04 20.01
C LYS A 216 7.58 1.50 20.36
N GLY A 217 6.53 2.29 20.44
CA GLY A 217 6.58 3.73 20.69
C GLY A 217 6.88 4.59 19.47
N GLU A 218 7.32 4.02 18.35
CA GLU A 218 7.55 4.77 17.12
C GLU A 218 6.25 5.16 16.41
N THR A 219 6.35 6.13 15.51
CA THR A 219 5.22 6.68 14.75
C THR A 219 5.12 6.02 13.38
N VAL A 220 3.93 5.53 13.07
CA VAL A 220 3.54 5.00 11.76
C VAL A 220 2.53 5.94 11.11
N LEU A 221 2.71 6.22 9.82
CA LEU A 221 1.83 7.11 9.05
C LEU A 221 1.10 6.33 7.94
N ASP A 222 -0.18 6.64 7.75
CA ASP A 222 -0.98 6.22 6.59
C ASP A 222 -1.70 7.43 5.96
N PRO A 223 -1.17 8.01 4.86
CA PRO A 223 -1.79 9.16 4.20
C PRO A 223 -3.13 8.83 3.51
N PHE A 224 -3.53 7.56 3.42
CA PHE A 224 -4.78 7.12 2.79
C PHE A 224 -5.56 6.18 3.73
N LEU A 225 -5.78 6.67 4.94
CA LEU A 225 -6.22 5.87 6.09
C LEU A 225 -7.51 5.05 5.88
N GLY A 226 -8.45 5.56 5.09
CA GLY A 226 -9.74 4.91 4.81
C GLY A 226 -10.49 4.49 6.08
N SER A 227 -10.67 3.18 6.27
CA SER A 227 -11.37 2.62 7.45
C SER A 227 -10.59 2.66 8.77
N GLY A 228 -9.34 3.11 8.78
CA GLY A 228 -8.55 3.18 10.01
C GLY A 228 -7.76 1.91 10.36
N THR A 229 -7.64 0.96 9.43
CA THR A 229 -7.01 -0.36 9.68
C THR A 229 -5.56 -0.22 10.16
N THR A 230 -4.79 0.73 9.61
CA THR A 230 -3.41 0.99 10.04
C THR A 230 -3.36 1.47 11.49
N LEU A 231 -4.17 2.46 11.90
CA LEU A 231 -4.22 2.96 13.28
C LEU A 231 -4.67 1.88 14.27
N GLU A 232 -5.61 1.02 13.88
CA GLU A 232 -6.04 -0.12 14.69
C GLU A 232 -4.86 -1.05 15.01
N GLU A 233 -4.05 -1.39 14.02
CA GLU A 233 -2.90 -2.27 14.21
C GLU A 233 -1.74 -1.56 14.92
N CYS A 234 -1.54 -0.26 14.70
CA CYS A 234 -0.60 0.55 15.49
C CYS A 234 -0.93 0.47 16.99
N ARG A 235 -2.21 0.66 17.35
CA ARG A 235 -2.65 0.55 18.74
C ARG A 235 -2.37 -0.84 19.33
N LYS A 236 -2.71 -1.91 18.61
CA LYS A 236 -2.49 -3.30 19.06
C LYS A 236 -1.02 -3.66 19.23
N LEU A 237 -0.14 -3.02 18.46
CA LEU A 237 1.30 -3.27 18.46
C LEU A 237 2.08 -2.25 19.31
N ASP A 238 1.43 -1.39 20.10
CA ASP A 238 2.09 -0.34 20.89
C ASP A 238 2.90 0.68 20.03
N ARG A 239 2.40 1.07 18.85
CA ARG A 239 2.93 2.17 18.03
C ARG A 239 2.02 3.39 18.06
N ASN A 240 2.60 4.58 17.88
CA ASN A 240 1.81 5.77 17.56
C ASN A 240 1.37 5.70 16.10
N GLY A 241 0.19 6.23 15.81
CA GLY A 241 -0.37 6.25 14.46
C GLY A 241 -0.85 7.65 14.07
N ILE A 242 -0.64 8.01 12.82
CA ILE A 242 -1.13 9.23 12.17
C ILE A 242 -1.86 8.83 10.88
#